data_AF-A0A136N119-F1
#
_entry.id   AF-A0A136N119-F1
#
_cell.length_a   1.000
_cell.length_b   1.000
_cell.length_c   1.000
_cell.angle_alpha   90.00
_cell.angle_beta   90.00
_cell.angle_gamma   90.00
#
_symmetry.space_group_name_H-M   'P 1'
#
loop_
_entity.id
_entity.type
_entity.pdbx_description
1 polymer ?
#
loop_
_entity_poly.entity_id
_entity_poly.type
_entity_poly.pdbx_seq_one_letter_code
_entity_poly.pdbx_strand_id
1 'polypeptide(L)'
;MVVCQFRRWLLTLKISVVFFPCLMANPCFSENIDVVRGDERVTIRSDQQILCRYKYGGVPWKPYVEELYTPAGVNILRDAPSDHLHHHGLMFAIKVDGVNFWEEATSPGLQKTEDTWDVQSSQNSLQSHGGFTTRITWINSADSSVLLKEERTLWLAVNPEPKATVLA
;
A
#
# COMPACT_ATOMS: atom_id res chain seq x y z
N MET A 1 -80.51 24.61 -23.63
CA MET A 1 -79.45 25.15 -22.75
C MET A 1 -79.18 24.10 -21.68
N VAL A 2 -78.19 23.23 -21.88
CA VAL A 2 -77.91 22.09 -20.99
C VAL A 2 -76.87 22.52 -19.97
N VAL A 3 -77.25 22.47 -18.69
CA VAL A 3 -76.36 22.72 -17.55
C VAL A 3 -75.67 21.41 -17.18
N CYS A 4 -74.34 21.36 -17.28
CA CYS A 4 -73.54 20.20 -16.90
C CYS A 4 -72.84 20.51 -15.57
N GLN A 5 -73.26 19.83 -14.50
CA GLN A 5 -72.66 19.91 -13.16
C GLN A 5 -71.46 18.95 -13.06
N PHE A 6 -70.27 19.48 -12.74
CA PHE A 6 -69.09 18.66 -12.42
C PHE A 6 -68.96 18.49 -10.91
N ARG A 7 -69.14 17.25 -10.43
CA ARG A 7 -68.87 16.84 -9.04
C ARG A 7 -67.35 16.73 -8.83
N ARG A 8 -66.81 17.57 -7.94
CA ARG A 8 -65.44 17.46 -7.40
C ARG A 8 -65.36 16.25 -6.46
N TRP A 9 -64.39 15.36 -6.69
CA TRP A 9 -63.94 14.37 -5.71
C TRP A 9 -62.58 14.84 -5.18
N LEU A 10 -62.47 15.05 -3.87
CA LEU A 10 -61.20 15.30 -3.18
C LEU A 10 -60.76 13.96 -2.55
N LEU A 11 -59.68 13.40 -3.06
CA LEU A 11 -58.94 12.29 -2.43
C LEU A 11 -57.87 12.91 -1.51
N THR A 12 -58.03 12.74 -0.20
CA THR A 12 -57.04 13.18 0.77
C THR A 12 -56.06 12.04 1.03
N LEU A 13 -54.83 12.15 0.54
CA LEU A 13 -53.74 11.21 0.80
C LEU A 13 -53.04 11.60 2.12
N LYS A 14 -53.20 10.78 3.17
CA LYS A 14 -52.42 10.93 4.42
C LYS A 14 -51.11 10.17 4.28
N ILE A 15 -50.01 10.88 4.07
CA ILE A 15 -48.65 10.32 4.15
C ILE A 15 -48.15 10.50 5.58
N SER A 16 -48.07 9.41 6.33
CA SER A 16 -47.40 9.39 7.63
C SER A 16 -45.93 9.06 7.41
N VAL A 17 -45.04 10.03 7.62
CA VAL A 17 -43.59 9.82 7.62
C VAL A 17 -43.19 9.30 8.99
N VAL A 18 -42.81 8.02 9.07
CA VAL A 18 -42.24 7.42 10.27
C VAL A 18 -40.73 7.66 10.22
N PHE A 19 -40.23 8.53 11.09
CA PHE A 19 -38.78 8.66 11.33
C PHE A 19 -38.32 7.42 12.11
N PHE A 20 -37.76 6.45 11.40
CA PHE A 20 -36.92 5.44 12.03
C PHE A 20 -35.61 6.15 12.44
N PRO A 21 -35.28 6.28 13.74
CA PRO A 21 -33.95 6.68 14.13
C PRO A 21 -33.03 5.54 13.67
N CYS A 22 -32.40 5.74 12.51
CA CYS A 22 -31.30 4.91 12.07
C CYS A 22 -30.20 5.16 13.10
N LEU A 23 -30.07 4.25 14.06
CA LEU A 23 -28.86 4.09 14.84
C LEU A 23 -27.74 3.94 13.81
N MET A 24 -27.04 5.04 13.55
CA MET A 24 -25.79 5.02 12.81
C MET A 24 -24.83 4.26 13.70
N ALA A 25 -24.83 2.93 13.56
CA ALA A 25 -23.67 2.15 13.95
C ALA A 25 -22.54 2.77 13.14
N ASN A 26 -21.63 3.49 13.81
CA ASN A 26 -20.36 3.85 13.19
C ASN A 26 -19.86 2.56 12.56
N PRO A 27 -19.69 2.48 11.23
CA PRO A 27 -19.10 1.30 10.65
C PRO A 27 -17.77 1.13 11.38
N CYS A 28 -17.65 0.02 12.12
CA CYS A 28 -16.35 -0.40 12.61
C CYS A 28 -15.54 -0.55 11.34
N PHE A 29 -14.58 0.34 11.12
CA PHE A 29 -13.73 0.30 9.94
C PHE A 29 -12.88 -0.96 10.07
N SER A 30 -13.39 -2.07 9.54
CA SER A 30 -12.76 -3.38 9.57
C SER A 30 -12.11 -3.60 8.21
N GLU A 31 -11.08 -2.83 7.90
CA GLU A 31 -10.21 -3.16 6.78
C GLU A 31 -9.33 -4.34 7.19
N ASN A 32 -9.55 -5.50 6.56
CA ASN A 32 -8.70 -6.65 6.82
C ASN A 32 -7.37 -6.49 6.09
N ILE A 33 -6.29 -6.40 6.85
CA ILE A 33 -4.95 -6.40 6.27
C ILE A 33 -4.44 -7.83 6.15
N ASP A 34 -4.00 -8.16 4.93
CA ASP A 34 -3.40 -9.44 4.60
C ASP A 34 -1.96 -9.20 4.13
N VAL A 35 -1.03 -10.04 4.59
CA VAL A 35 0.36 -10.04 4.11
C VAL A 35 0.67 -11.39 3.48
N VAL A 36 1.03 -11.37 2.20
CA VAL A 36 1.30 -12.58 1.41
C VAL A 36 2.74 -12.54 0.90
N ARG A 37 3.55 -13.49 1.38
CA ARG A 37 4.89 -13.76 0.83
C ARG A 37 4.77 -14.71 -0.35
N GLY A 38 5.26 -14.29 -1.52
CA GLY A 38 5.56 -15.16 -2.65
C GLY A 38 7.06 -15.40 -2.77
N ASP A 39 7.53 -15.96 -3.88
CA ASP A 39 8.95 -16.28 -4.05
C ASP A 39 9.83 -15.04 -4.21
N GLU A 40 9.34 -14.04 -4.95
CA GLU A 40 10.11 -12.84 -5.32
C GLU A 40 9.58 -11.54 -4.69
N ARG A 41 8.45 -11.61 -3.98
CA ARG A 41 7.75 -10.42 -3.49
C ARG A 41 6.95 -10.69 -2.23
N VAL A 42 6.77 -9.64 -1.42
CA VAL A 42 5.71 -9.59 -0.40
C VAL A 42 4.64 -8.60 -0.84
N THR A 43 3.37 -8.99 -0.74
CA THR A 43 2.23 -8.12 -1.02
C THR A 43 1.43 -7.87 0.25
N ILE A 44 1.18 -6.60 0.57
CA ILE A 44 0.25 -6.19 1.62
C ILE A 44 -1.04 -5.70 0.96
N ARG A 45 -2.18 -6.24 1.38
CA ARG A 45 -3.51 -5.91 0.85
C ARG A 45 -4.45 -5.48 1.96
N SER A 46 -5.40 -4.62 1.61
CA SER A 46 -6.60 -4.39 2.39
C SER A 46 -7.79 -4.94 1.61
N ASP A 47 -8.42 -5.98 2.14
CA ASP A 47 -9.40 -6.80 1.44
C ASP A 47 -8.90 -7.23 0.04
N GLN A 48 -9.47 -6.68 -1.04
CA GLN A 48 -9.07 -6.98 -2.43
C GLN A 48 -8.08 -5.98 -3.03
N GLN A 49 -7.83 -4.86 -2.35
CA GLN A 49 -6.97 -3.79 -2.84
C GLN A 49 -5.53 -3.99 -2.40
N ILE A 50 -4.60 -3.86 -3.35
CA ILE A 50 -3.18 -3.88 -3.06
C ILE A 50 -2.78 -2.53 -2.46
N LEU A 51 -2.13 -2.56 -1.31
CA LEU A 51 -1.60 -1.37 -0.65
C LEU A 51 -0.10 -1.22 -0.88
N CYS A 52 0.65 -2.33 -0.86
CA CYS A 52 2.09 -2.31 -1.03
C CYS A 52 2.58 -3.59 -1.70
N ARG A 53 3.54 -3.46 -2.62
CA ARG A 53 4.35 -4.57 -3.12
C ARG A 53 5.82 -4.29 -2.85
N TYR A 54 6.45 -5.18 -2.09
CA TYR A 54 7.89 -5.20 -1.90
C TYR A 54 8.50 -6.29 -2.77
N LYS A 55 9.44 -5.92 -3.62
CA LYS A 55 10.08 -6.81 -4.58
C LYS A 55 11.51 -7.06 -4.15
N TYR A 56 11.88 -8.33 -4.04
CA TYR A 56 13.20 -8.74 -3.60
C TYR A 56 13.83 -9.86 -4.42
N GLY A 57 13.03 -10.61 -5.18
CA GLY A 57 13.52 -11.57 -6.18
C GLY A 57 13.40 -10.98 -7.59
N GLY A 58 14.20 -11.51 -8.52
CA GLY A 58 14.21 -11.03 -9.90
C GLY A 58 14.66 -9.57 -10.08
N VAL A 59 15.25 -8.97 -9.04
CA VAL A 59 15.81 -7.59 -9.07
C VAL A 59 17.31 -7.66 -9.33
N PRO A 60 17.87 -6.75 -10.14
CA PRO A 60 19.27 -6.85 -10.55
C PRO A 60 20.24 -6.49 -9.41
N TRP A 61 19.90 -5.48 -8.59
CA TRP A 61 20.85 -4.89 -7.65
C TRP A 61 20.33 -4.71 -6.23
N LYS A 62 19.03 -4.45 -6.06
CA LYS A 62 18.49 -4.12 -4.74
C LYS A 62 17.00 -4.44 -4.62
N PRO A 63 16.53 -4.86 -3.42
CA PRO A 63 15.12 -4.98 -3.15
C PRO A 63 14.52 -3.60 -2.82
N TYR A 64 13.26 -3.39 -3.16
CA TYR A 64 12.59 -2.10 -3.03
C TYR A 64 11.07 -2.25 -2.91
N VAL A 65 10.38 -1.20 -2.47
CA VAL A 65 8.92 -1.13 -2.59
C VAL A 65 8.60 -0.71 -4.02
N GLU A 66 8.09 -1.64 -4.82
CA GLU A 66 7.74 -1.45 -6.23
C GLU A 66 6.48 -0.60 -6.37
N GLU A 67 5.51 -0.80 -5.48
CA GLU A 67 4.23 -0.09 -5.49
C GLU A 67 3.81 0.27 -4.07
N LEU A 68 3.27 1.47 -3.90
CA LEU A 68 2.62 1.93 -2.68
C LEU A 68 1.38 2.73 -3.06
N TYR A 69 0.22 2.21 -2.70
CA TYR A 69 -1.06 2.78 -3.09
C TYR A 69 -1.66 3.60 -1.94
N THR A 70 -2.26 4.73 -2.29
CA THR A 70 -3.20 5.42 -1.40
C THR A 70 -4.46 4.57 -1.19
N PRO A 71 -5.28 4.83 -0.14
CA PRO A 71 -6.58 4.19 0.01
C PRO A 71 -7.50 4.37 -1.22
N ALA A 72 -7.36 5.48 -1.95
CA ALA A 72 -8.10 5.75 -3.18
C ALA A 72 -7.57 4.99 -4.42
N GLY A 73 -6.54 4.14 -4.27
CA GLY A 73 -6.01 3.31 -5.36
C GLY A 73 -4.99 4.02 -6.26
N VAL A 74 -4.47 5.18 -5.86
CA VAL A 74 -3.40 5.87 -6.60
C VAL A 74 -2.03 5.36 -6.14
N ASN A 75 -1.23 4.79 -7.04
CA ASN A 75 0.18 4.46 -6.78
C ASN A 75 1.01 5.76 -6.72
N ILE A 76 1.76 5.96 -5.65
CA ILE A 76 2.58 7.16 -5.44
C ILE A 76 4.06 6.97 -5.79
N LEU A 77 4.45 5.77 -6.27
CA LEU A 77 5.82 5.44 -6.62
C LEU A 77 5.99 5.32 -8.13
N ARG A 78 7.21 5.63 -8.60
CA ARG A 78 7.66 5.39 -9.98
C ARG A 78 8.87 4.46 -9.97
N ASP A 79 8.89 3.52 -10.90
CA ASP A 79 10.00 2.60 -11.12
C ASP A 79 10.74 2.98 -12.42
N ALA A 80 12.06 3.13 -12.32
CA ALA A 80 12.98 3.45 -13.41
C ALA A 80 12.45 4.50 -14.41
N PRO A 81 12.10 5.73 -13.96
CA PRO A 81 11.69 6.80 -14.88
C PRO A 81 12.79 7.07 -15.91
N SER A 82 12.39 7.48 -17.11
CA SER A 82 13.29 7.57 -18.28
C SER A 82 14.50 8.48 -18.10
N ASP A 83 14.40 9.48 -17.21
CA ASP A 83 15.47 10.44 -16.90
C ASP A 83 16.35 9.99 -15.72
N HIS A 84 15.93 8.98 -14.95
CA HIS A 84 16.62 8.47 -13.76
C HIS A 84 16.39 6.96 -13.59
N LEU A 85 16.96 6.16 -14.50
CA LEU A 85 16.70 4.70 -14.55
C LEU A 85 17.10 3.93 -13.29
N HIS A 86 18.04 4.44 -12.49
CA HIS A 86 18.48 3.83 -11.23
C HIS A 86 17.50 4.05 -10.06
N HIS A 87 16.44 4.85 -10.26
CA HIS A 87 15.43 5.12 -9.25
C HIS A 87 14.36 4.03 -9.24
N HIS A 88 14.35 3.19 -8.21
CA HIS A 88 13.38 2.11 -8.02
C HIS A 88 12.44 2.40 -6.85
N GLY A 89 11.20 2.80 -7.15
CA GLY A 89 10.12 2.99 -6.17
C GLY A 89 10.58 3.66 -4.88
N LEU A 90 10.34 3.01 -3.73
CA LEU A 90 11.02 3.37 -2.48
C LEU A 90 12.16 2.38 -2.22
N MET A 91 13.39 2.86 -2.41
CA MET A 91 14.63 2.12 -2.22
C MET A 91 15.49 2.74 -1.12
N PHE A 92 16.40 1.95 -0.55
CA PHE A 92 17.40 2.44 0.39
C PHE A 92 18.69 2.80 -0.35
N ALA A 93 19.01 4.10 -0.38
CA ALA A 93 20.05 4.66 -1.24
C ALA A 93 21.25 5.18 -0.42
N ILE A 94 22.28 4.35 -0.24
CA ILE A 94 23.49 4.69 0.52
C ILE A 94 24.77 4.17 -0.16
N LYS A 95 25.92 4.62 0.36
CA LYS A 95 27.23 3.97 0.14
C LYS A 95 27.68 3.28 1.42
N VAL A 96 28.40 2.17 1.29
CA VAL A 96 29.05 1.47 2.41
C VAL A 96 30.52 1.30 2.05
N ASP A 97 31.43 1.78 2.89
CA ASP A 97 32.89 1.71 2.68
C ASP A 97 33.34 2.14 1.27
N GLY A 98 32.69 3.18 0.73
CA GLY A 98 32.99 3.73 -0.60
C GLY A 98 32.28 3.02 -1.77
N VAL A 99 31.69 1.84 -1.57
CA VAL A 99 30.92 1.13 -2.60
C VAL A 99 29.52 1.73 -2.72
N ASN A 100 29.10 2.00 -3.96
CA ASN A 100 27.81 2.61 -4.26
C ASN A 100 26.72 1.55 -4.47
N PHE A 101 25.65 1.58 -3.67
CA PHE A 101 24.52 0.65 -3.78
C PHE A 101 23.27 1.28 -4.38
N TRP A 102 23.32 2.54 -4.83
CA TRP A 102 22.15 3.24 -5.38
C TRP A 102 22.35 3.68 -6.83
N GLU A 103 23.52 4.20 -7.21
CA GLU A 103 23.85 4.47 -8.61
C GLU A 103 24.25 3.16 -9.29
N GLU A 104 23.37 2.64 -10.16
CA GLU A 104 23.54 1.38 -10.90
C GLU A 104 24.47 1.53 -12.11
N ALA A 105 25.59 2.21 -11.90
CA ALA A 105 26.52 2.61 -12.95
C ALA A 105 27.79 1.74 -12.91
N THR A 106 28.92 2.29 -12.47
CA THR A 106 30.21 1.59 -12.49
C THR A 106 30.40 0.79 -11.20
N SER A 107 30.45 -0.54 -11.34
CA SER A 107 30.65 -1.49 -10.23
C SER A 107 29.67 -1.28 -9.06
N PRO A 108 28.35 -1.33 -9.31
CA PRO A 108 27.36 -1.17 -8.26
C PRO A 108 27.48 -2.29 -7.23
N GLY A 109 27.22 -1.96 -5.97
CA GLY A 109 27.02 -2.97 -4.93
C GLY A 109 25.69 -3.69 -5.09
N LEU A 110 25.64 -4.93 -4.61
CA LEU A 110 24.46 -5.79 -4.63
C LEU A 110 23.87 -5.91 -3.22
N GLN A 111 22.61 -5.52 -3.05
CA GLN A 111 21.79 -5.86 -1.90
C GLN A 111 21.05 -7.17 -2.20
N LYS A 112 21.52 -8.28 -1.64
CA LYS A 112 20.94 -9.62 -1.83
C LYS A 112 20.05 -9.99 -0.65
N THR A 113 18.76 -10.20 -0.90
CA THR A 113 17.84 -10.73 0.10
C THR A 113 18.13 -12.22 0.33
N GLU A 114 18.40 -12.61 1.57
CA GLU A 114 18.67 -14.00 1.97
C GLU A 114 17.41 -14.68 2.50
N ASP A 115 16.60 -13.97 3.30
CA ASP A 115 15.37 -14.51 3.86
C ASP A 115 14.34 -13.42 4.16
N THR A 116 13.10 -13.84 4.38
CA THR A 116 11.95 -13.01 4.73
C THR A 116 11.08 -13.75 5.76
N TRP A 117 10.85 -13.14 6.92
CA TRP A 117 10.10 -13.73 8.03
C TRP A 117 9.23 -12.68 8.73
N ASP A 118 8.61 -13.05 9.85
CA ASP A 118 7.66 -12.21 10.62
C ASP A 118 6.56 -11.60 9.76
N VAL A 119 6.10 -12.38 8.77
CA VAL A 119 4.98 -12.02 7.90
C VAL A 119 3.70 -12.07 8.72
N GLN A 120 3.20 -10.91 9.11
CA GLN A 120 2.09 -10.80 10.05
C GLN A 120 1.16 -9.66 9.71
N SER A 121 -0.10 -9.84 10.06
CA SER A 121 -1.08 -8.76 10.12
C SER A 121 -1.70 -8.73 11.51
N SER A 122 -2.10 -7.53 11.92
CA SER A 122 -2.83 -7.33 13.17
C SER A 122 -3.88 -6.24 12.96
N GLN A 123 -5.02 -6.46 13.61
CA GLN A 123 -6.19 -5.61 13.50
C GLN A 123 -6.67 -5.29 14.91
N ASN A 124 -6.89 -4.00 15.17
CA ASN A 124 -7.63 -3.55 16.34
C ASN A 124 -8.60 -2.43 15.91
N SER A 125 -9.45 -1.99 16.84
CA SER A 125 -10.49 -0.98 16.55
C SER A 125 -9.96 0.40 16.14
N LEU A 126 -8.65 0.64 16.23
CA LEU A 126 -8.01 1.92 15.90
C LEU A 126 -7.17 1.84 14.62
N GLN A 127 -6.60 0.67 14.31
CA GLN A 127 -5.68 0.51 13.20
C GLN A 127 -5.55 -0.95 12.76
N SER A 128 -5.58 -1.15 11.44
CA SER A 128 -5.11 -2.38 10.80
C SER A 128 -3.71 -2.17 10.24
N HIS A 129 -2.81 -3.11 10.48
CA HIS A 129 -1.44 -3.06 9.99
C HIS A 129 -0.93 -4.43 9.55
N GLY A 130 0.05 -4.40 8.65
CA GLY A 130 0.74 -5.58 8.14
C GLY A 130 2.22 -5.29 7.99
N GLY A 131 3.05 -6.31 8.17
CA GLY A 131 4.49 -6.16 8.05
C GLY A 131 5.22 -7.47 7.86
N PHE A 132 6.51 -7.34 7.61
CA PHE A 132 7.46 -8.42 7.45
C PHE A 132 8.88 -7.90 7.67
N THR A 133 9.81 -8.80 7.93
CA THR A 133 11.24 -8.52 8.06
C THR A 133 12.02 -9.29 7.01
N THR A 134 13.08 -8.68 6.47
CA THR A 134 14.00 -9.30 5.51
C THR A 134 15.44 -9.21 5.98
N ARG A 135 16.24 -10.22 5.68
CA ARG A 135 17.69 -10.18 5.86
C ARG A 135 18.35 -9.92 4.52
N ILE A 136 19.22 -8.91 4.48
CA ILE A 136 19.87 -8.46 3.26
C ILE A 136 21.38 -8.46 3.48
N THR A 137 22.10 -9.14 2.60
CA THR A 137 23.56 -9.09 2.53
C THR A 137 23.97 -8.05 1.49
N TRP A 138 24.82 -7.10 1.89
CA TRP A 138 25.36 -6.06 1.02
C TRP A 138 26.73 -6.50 0.53
N ILE A 139 26.87 -6.69 -0.77
CA ILE A 139 28.01 -7.32 -1.41
C ILE A 139 28.68 -6.29 -2.33
N ASN A 140 30.00 -6.14 -2.22
CA ASN A 140 30.78 -5.46 -3.23
C ASN A 140 30.89 -6.36 -4.47
N SER A 141 30.26 -5.98 -5.58
CA SER A 141 30.30 -6.79 -6.80
C SER A 141 31.67 -6.87 -7.47
N ALA A 142 32.61 -5.98 -7.12
CA ALA A 142 33.96 -5.98 -7.70
C ALA A 142 34.83 -7.16 -7.18
N ASP A 143 34.68 -7.53 -5.91
CA ASP A 143 35.51 -8.55 -5.25
C ASP A 143 34.69 -9.60 -4.47
N SER A 144 33.36 -9.53 -4.53
CA SER A 144 32.41 -10.40 -3.82
C SER A 144 32.50 -10.35 -2.29
N SER A 145 33.17 -9.34 -1.73
CA SER A 145 33.21 -9.16 -0.27
C SER A 145 31.85 -8.73 0.29
N VAL A 146 31.53 -9.24 1.47
CA VAL A 146 30.35 -8.81 2.24
C VAL A 146 30.73 -7.59 3.06
N LEU A 147 30.05 -6.47 2.82
CA LEU A 147 30.31 -5.19 3.50
C LEU A 147 29.37 -4.96 4.69
N LEU A 148 28.11 -5.38 4.56
CA LEU A 148 27.09 -5.16 5.58
C LEU A 148 26.08 -6.32 5.59
N LYS A 149 25.58 -6.64 6.78
CA LYS A 149 24.38 -7.48 6.96
C LYS A 149 23.30 -6.62 7.58
N GLU A 150 22.15 -6.55 6.93
CA GLU A 150 21.01 -5.75 7.34
C GLU A 150 19.82 -6.64 7.69
N GLU A 151 19.07 -6.25 8.71
CA GLU A 151 17.70 -6.69 8.91
C GLU A 151 16.77 -5.49 8.69
N ARG A 152 15.88 -5.62 7.70
CA ARG A 152 14.98 -4.56 7.26
C ARG A 152 13.55 -4.97 7.52
N THR A 153 12.84 -4.18 8.32
CA THR A 153 11.42 -4.38 8.58
C THR A 153 10.59 -3.33 7.85
N LEU A 154 9.55 -3.77 7.14
CA LEU A 154 8.54 -2.90 6.57
C LEU A 154 7.24 -3.11 7.34
N TRP A 155 6.68 -2.00 7.81
CA TRP A 155 5.34 -1.94 8.40
C TRP A 155 4.48 -0.97 7.59
N LEU A 156 3.30 -1.44 7.20
CA LEU A 156 2.26 -0.63 6.60
C LEU A 156 1.06 -0.63 7.53
N ALA A 157 0.53 0.56 7.81
CA ALA A 157 -0.65 0.73 8.62
C ALA A 157 -1.63 1.65 7.92
N VAL A 158 -2.91 1.28 7.91
CA VAL A 158 -3.96 2.15 7.39
C VAL A 158 -4.41 3.09 8.50
N ASN A 159 -4.45 4.37 8.20
CA ASN A 159 -5.00 5.37 9.10
C ASN A 159 -6.42 5.73 8.63
N PRO A 160 -7.46 5.56 9.46
CA PRO A 160 -8.82 5.95 9.09
C PRO A 160 -8.97 7.47 8.94
N GLU A 161 -8.08 8.25 9.55
CA GLU A 161 -8.06 9.70 9.39
C GLU A 161 -7.06 10.10 8.31
N PRO A 162 -7.51 10.72 7.19
CA PRO A 162 -6.62 11.18 6.15
C PRO A 162 -5.73 12.31 6.68
N LYS A 163 -4.41 12.06 6.72
CA LYS A 163 -3.39 13.04 7.16
C LYS A 163 -2.69 13.76 6.00
N ALA A 164 -2.91 13.31 4.76
CA ALA A 164 -2.32 13.87 3.56
C ALA A 164 -3.25 13.64 2.36
N THR A 165 -3.07 14.43 1.30
CA THR A 165 -3.81 14.30 0.04
C THR A 165 -2.83 14.36 -1.12
N VAL A 166 -3.01 13.47 -2.09
CA VAL A 166 -2.29 13.52 -3.37
C VAL A 166 -3.01 14.50 -4.28
N LEU A 167 -2.30 15.52 -4.76
CA LEU A 167 -2.81 16.46 -5.74
C LEU A 167 -2.51 15.90 -7.14
N ALA A 168 -3.53 15.86 -7.99
CA ALA A 168 -3.43 15.46 -9.39
C ALA A 168 -3.47 16.70 -10.29
#